data_AF-A0A4U0XLF3-F1
#
_entry.id   AF-A0A4U0XLF3-F1
#
_cell.length_a   1.000
_cell.length_b   1.000
_cell.length_c   1.000
_cell.angle_alpha   90.00
_cell.angle_beta   90.00
_cell.angle_gamma   90.00
#
_symmetry.space_group_name_H-M   'P 1'
#
loop_
_entity.id
_entity.type
_entity.pdbx_description
1 polymer ?
#
loop_
_entity_poly.entity_id
_entity_poly.type
_entity_poly.pdbx_seq_one_letter_code
_entity_poly.pdbx_strand_id
1 'polypeptide(L)'
;MALPKSMRLLAIVTLGVFLWLVVLISRTPGELKPPEGKTEQPDRDPNLDPTGEPPEPLRRVEGNNYAPDNPNSARINATLLSLVRNEELGGILQSMRDLERTWNHKFNYPWTFFNDVPFTEEFKRLTQAETKAQVNYEIVPKEHWDVPSWINMDLFTESANVLKEQEVQYAHMLSYHQMCRWNSGLFYHHPALKHTQYYWRVEPKVHFFCDVDYDVFRYMADHNKTYGFTINLYDSPESIATLWPETMRFLAGNGNKHMAENNAMGWLTDNKRRPDKNLKANGYSTCHFWSNFEIADMSFWRGQAYEEYFNHLDRAGGFFYERWGDAPVHSIALGLFEDANKIHC
;
A
#
# COMPACT_ATOMS: atom_id res chain seq x y z
N MET A 1 65.40 -2.90 -17.81
CA MET A 1 65.22 -4.24 -17.20
C MET A 1 63.75 -4.62 -17.38
N ALA A 2 63.46 -5.73 -18.06
CA ALA A 2 62.08 -6.12 -18.37
C ALA A 2 61.32 -6.48 -17.08
N LEU A 3 60.16 -5.84 -16.83
CA LEU A 3 59.29 -6.18 -15.70
C LEU A 3 59.01 -7.70 -15.64
N PRO A 4 59.11 -8.34 -14.45
CA PRO A 4 58.80 -9.75 -14.26
C PRO A 4 57.43 -10.13 -14.82
N LYS A 5 57.30 -11.34 -15.40
CA LYS A 5 56.04 -11.83 -15.98
C LYS A 5 54.87 -11.76 -14.99
N SER A 6 55.13 -12.02 -13.71
CA SER A 6 54.14 -11.93 -12.62
C SER A 6 53.60 -10.51 -12.43
N MET A 7 54.46 -9.50 -12.50
CA MET A 7 54.05 -8.09 -12.36
C MET A 7 53.26 -7.60 -13.57
N ARG A 8 53.57 -8.10 -14.77
CA ARG A 8 52.79 -7.80 -16.00
C ARG A 8 51.41 -8.44 -15.95
N LEU A 9 51.32 -9.68 -15.46
CA LEU A 9 50.06 -10.38 -15.29
C LEU A 9 49.16 -9.65 -14.26
N LEU A 10 49.74 -9.24 -13.13
CA LEU A 10 49.03 -8.49 -12.11
C LEU A 10 48.52 -7.15 -12.67
N ALA A 11 49.33 -6.41 -13.42
CA ALA A 11 48.92 -5.15 -14.04
C ALA A 11 47.75 -5.32 -15.02
N ILE A 12 47.74 -6.40 -15.80
CA ILE A 12 46.63 -6.72 -16.73
C ILE A 12 45.35 -7.03 -15.96
N VAL A 13 45.44 -7.83 -14.89
CA VAL A 13 44.27 -8.18 -14.06
C VAL A 13 43.70 -6.94 -13.37
N THR A 14 44.56 -6.10 -12.77
CA THR A 14 44.12 -4.87 -12.10
C THR A 14 43.46 -3.90 -13.08
N LEU A 15 43.99 -3.78 -14.30
CA LEU A 15 43.38 -2.96 -15.36
C LEU A 15 42.02 -3.51 -15.79
N GLY A 16 41.88 -4.85 -15.89
CA GLY A 16 40.61 -5.50 -16.20
C GLY A 16 39.54 -5.24 -15.12
N VAL A 17 39.91 -5.35 -13.84
CA VAL A 17 39.02 -5.04 -12.72
C VAL A 17 38.64 -3.56 -12.70
N PHE A 18 39.59 -2.67 -12.95
CA PHE A 18 39.33 -1.23 -13.02
C PHE A 18 38.34 -0.89 -14.14
N LEU A 19 38.53 -1.43 -15.35
CA LEU A 19 37.61 -1.22 -16.47
C LEU A 19 36.23 -1.79 -16.20
N TRP A 20 36.14 -2.95 -15.53
CA TRP A 20 34.87 -3.54 -15.13
C TRP A 20 34.12 -2.68 -14.10
N LEU A 21 34.83 -2.12 -13.11
CA LEU A 21 34.28 -1.17 -12.15
C LEU A 21 33.81 0.12 -12.82
N VAL A 22 34.57 0.65 -13.79
CA VAL A 22 34.16 1.82 -14.57
C VAL A 22 32.89 1.52 -15.36
N VAL A 23 32.75 0.34 -15.96
CA VAL A 23 31.50 -0.07 -16.65
C VAL A 23 30.33 -0.19 -15.69
N LEU A 24 30.54 -0.74 -14.49
CA LEU A 24 29.50 -0.83 -13.47
C LEU A 24 29.03 0.55 -12.99
N ILE A 25 29.97 1.49 -12.79
CA ILE A 25 29.67 2.86 -12.34
C ILE A 25 29.05 3.69 -13.48
N SER A 26 29.49 3.47 -14.73
CA SER A 26 28.99 4.18 -15.91
C SER A 26 27.63 3.68 -16.39
N ARG A 27 27.20 2.50 -15.93
CA ARG A 27 25.80 2.06 -16.05
C ARG A 27 24.99 2.78 -14.97
N THR A 28 24.73 4.07 -15.22
CA THR A 28 23.61 4.75 -14.57
C THR A 28 22.34 3.91 -14.76
N PRO A 29 21.46 3.78 -13.75
CA PRO A 29 20.11 3.29 -14.00
C PRO A 29 19.54 4.13 -15.13
N GLY A 30 19.09 3.48 -16.21
CA GLY A 30 18.49 4.19 -17.33
C GLY A 30 17.38 5.09 -16.81
N GLU A 31 17.33 6.33 -17.29
CA GLU A 31 16.20 7.21 -17.04
C GLU A 31 14.91 6.44 -17.35
N LEU A 32 14.03 6.35 -16.36
CA LEU A 32 12.67 5.87 -16.55
C LEU A 32 12.02 6.77 -17.59
N LYS A 33 11.87 6.27 -18.82
CA LYS A 33 11.10 6.99 -19.84
C LYS A 33 9.66 7.05 -19.34
N PRO A 34 9.10 8.25 -19.11
CA PRO A 34 7.70 8.35 -18.74
C PRO A 34 6.84 7.75 -19.86
N PRO A 35 5.66 7.18 -19.52
CA PRO A 35 4.76 6.65 -20.53
C PRO A 35 4.41 7.74 -21.55
N GLU A 36 4.45 7.39 -22.84
CA GLU A 36 4.03 8.29 -23.91
C GLU A 36 2.53 8.57 -23.79
N GLY A 37 2.18 9.77 -23.38
CA GLY A 37 0.81 10.25 -23.34
C GLY A 37 0.79 11.69 -22.89
N LYS A 38 0.71 12.62 -23.85
CA LYS A 38 0.57 14.06 -23.58
C LYS A 38 -0.72 14.31 -22.82
N THR A 39 -0.65 14.47 -21.50
CA THR A 39 -1.65 15.23 -20.75
C THR A 39 -1.37 16.70 -20.98
N GLU A 40 -2.38 17.46 -21.42
CA GLU A 40 -2.26 18.90 -21.61
C GLU A 40 -1.94 19.57 -20.27
N GLN A 41 -0.75 20.18 -20.22
CA GLN A 41 -0.09 20.86 -19.09
C GLN A 41 0.23 19.97 -17.86
N PRO A 42 1.52 19.75 -17.53
CA PRO A 42 1.85 19.26 -16.21
C PRO A 42 1.49 20.36 -15.21
N ASP A 43 0.53 20.08 -14.32
CA ASP A 43 0.43 20.85 -13.09
C ASP A 43 1.84 20.90 -12.47
N ARG A 44 2.26 22.08 -11.99
CA ARG A 44 3.52 22.20 -11.26
C ARG A 44 3.43 21.29 -10.04
N ASP A 45 4.36 20.35 -9.92
CA ASP A 45 4.44 19.47 -8.76
C ASP A 45 4.66 20.31 -7.48
N PRO A 46 3.72 20.30 -6.52
CA PRO A 46 3.85 21.07 -5.28
C PRO A 46 5.05 20.62 -4.43
N ASN A 47 5.57 19.40 -4.63
CA ASN A 47 6.76 18.93 -3.93
C ASN A 47 8.06 19.65 -4.37
N LEU A 48 7.99 20.50 -5.41
CA LEU A 48 9.08 21.40 -5.77
C LEU A 48 9.16 22.63 -4.85
N ASP A 49 8.10 22.92 -4.09
CA ASP A 49 8.11 23.96 -3.07
C ASP A 49 8.66 23.40 -1.74
N PRO A 50 9.29 24.25 -0.90
CA PRO A 50 9.71 23.84 0.44
C PRO A 50 8.51 23.29 1.23
N THR A 51 8.55 21.98 1.48
CA THR A 51 7.49 21.26 2.20
C THR A 51 7.98 20.95 3.61
N GLY A 52 7.15 21.23 4.61
CA GLY A 52 7.45 21.03 6.02
C GLY A 52 6.43 20.13 6.70
N GLU A 53 6.47 20.14 8.03
CA GLU A 53 5.52 19.42 8.86
C GLU A 53 4.12 20.05 8.79
N PRO A 54 3.05 19.27 9.08
CA PRO A 54 1.71 19.83 9.17
C PRO A 54 1.61 20.85 10.32
N PRO A 55 0.57 21.69 10.33
CA PRO A 55 0.37 22.66 11.40
C PRO A 55 0.33 22.02 12.79
N GLU A 56 0.90 22.72 13.78
CA GLU A 56 0.83 22.37 15.19
C GLU A 56 -0.63 22.30 15.69
N PRO A 57 -0.94 21.47 16.71
CA PRO A 57 -0.01 20.78 17.61
C PRO A 57 0.49 19.41 17.12
N LEU A 58 1.79 19.14 17.32
CA LEU A 58 2.44 17.87 17.00
C LEU A 58 3.03 17.19 18.24
N ARG A 59 2.87 15.87 18.35
CA ARG A 59 3.39 15.09 19.48
C ARG A 59 4.82 14.64 19.20
N ARG A 60 5.74 15.03 20.08
CA ARG A 60 7.18 14.76 19.97
C ARG A 60 7.64 13.76 21.02
N VAL A 61 8.84 13.23 20.82
CA VAL A 61 9.53 12.46 21.86
C VAL A 61 10.07 13.42 22.92
N GLU A 62 9.66 13.20 24.16
CA GLU A 62 10.09 13.97 25.32
C GLU A 62 10.47 12.98 26.44
N GLY A 63 11.76 12.95 26.79
CA GLY A 63 12.27 11.99 27.76
C GLY A 63 12.07 10.54 27.30
N ASN A 64 11.30 9.76 28.07
CA ASN A 64 11.04 8.34 27.81
C ASN A 64 9.57 8.05 27.45
N ASN A 65 8.78 9.06 27.06
CA ASN A 65 7.35 8.91 26.75
C ASN A 65 7.06 7.86 25.64
N TYR A 66 8.00 7.66 24.71
CA TYR A 66 7.93 6.62 23.66
C TYR A 66 8.93 5.47 23.86
N ALA A 67 9.54 5.31 25.03
CA ALA A 67 10.42 4.16 25.27
C ALA A 67 9.63 2.83 25.07
N PRO A 68 10.26 1.78 24.50
CA PRO A 68 9.58 0.54 24.14
C PRO A 68 9.00 -0.21 25.36
N ASP A 69 9.63 -0.07 26.52
CA ASP A 69 9.31 -0.71 27.79
C ASP A 69 8.53 0.19 28.78
N ASN A 70 8.13 1.39 28.36
CA ASN A 70 7.40 2.31 29.24
C ASN A 70 5.94 1.87 29.43
N PRO A 71 5.50 1.52 30.66
CA PRO A 71 4.12 1.11 30.93
C PRO A 71 3.10 2.26 30.77
N ASN A 72 3.55 3.51 30.87
CA ASN A 72 2.75 4.73 30.67
C ASN A 72 3.16 5.42 29.36
N SER A 73 3.25 4.64 28.28
CA SER A 73 3.65 5.17 26.97
C SER A 73 2.63 6.18 26.42
N ALA A 74 3.13 7.17 25.68
CA ALA A 74 2.31 8.14 24.95
C ALA A 74 1.64 7.57 23.68
N ARG A 75 2.06 6.38 23.22
CA ARG A 75 1.52 5.70 22.04
C ARG A 75 0.02 5.48 22.15
N ILE A 76 -0.70 5.68 21.04
CA ILE A 76 -2.08 5.18 20.90
C ILE A 76 -2.09 3.74 20.44
N ASN A 77 -3.29 3.14 20.39
CA ASN A 77 -3.48 1.80 19.84
C ASN A 77 -3.30 1.83 18.32
N ALA A 78 -2.06 1.72 17.85
CA ALA A 78 -1.72 1.67 16.44
C ALA A 78 -0.59 0.68 16.17
N THR A 79 -0.48 0.23 14.92
CA THR A 79 0.57 -0.71 14.49
C THR A 79 1.10 -0.35 13.10
N LEU A 80 2.37 -0.63 12.88
CA LEU A 80 2.90 -0.84 11.53
C LEU A 80 2.42 -2.23 11.07
N LEU A 81 1.82 -2.32 9.89
CA LEU A 81 1.16 -3.51 9.37
C LEU A 81 1.79 -3.94 8.05
N SER A 82 2.05 -5.23 7.88
CA SER A 82 2.55 -5.74 6.60
C SER A 82 2.04 -7.16 6.33
N LEU A 83 1.39 -7.36 5.18
CA LEU A 83 1.12 -8.68 4.63
C LEU A 83 2.30 -9.07 3.76
N VAL A 84 3.07 -10.09 4.17
CA VAL A 84 4.36 -10.37 3.55
C VAL A 84 4.70 -11.85 3.63
N ARG A 85 5.31 -12.38 2.57
CA ARG A 85 5.74 -13.78 2.51
C ARG A 85 7.14 -13.95 3.08
N ASN A 86 7.46 -15.18 3.48
CA ASN A 86 8.79 -15.53 3.98
C ASN A 86 9.89 -15.22 2.95
N GLU A 87 9.61 -15.42 1.66
CA GLU A 87 10.52 -15.21 0.54
C GLU A 87 10.84 -13.71 0.30
N GLU A 88 10.02 -12.82 0.86
CA GLU A 88 10.17 -11.36 0.73
C GLU A 88 10.94 -10.75 1.91
N LEU A 89 11.50 -11.58 2.80
CA LEU A 89 12.25 -11.17 3.98
C LEU A 89 13.30 -10.08 3.67
N GLY A 90 14.11 -10.27 2.62
CA GLY A 90 15.12 -9.27 2.24
C GLY A 90 14.52 -7.90 1.88
N GLY A 91 13.34 -7.89 1.25
CA GLY A 91 12.63 -6.68 0.87
C GLY A 91 12.00 -5.97 2.07
N ILE A 92 11.38 -6.70 2.99
CA ILE A 92 10.77 -6.10 4.17
C ILE A 92 11.81 -5.61 5.17
N LEU A 93 12.95 -6.31 5.34
CA LEU A 93 14.05 -5.81 6.18
C LEU A 93 14.60 -4.47 5.67
N GLN A 94 14.66 -4.26 4.35
CA GLN A 94 15.04 -2.97 3.79
C GLN A 94 14.00 -1.89 4.12
N SER A 95 12.71 -2.15 3.90
CA SER A 95 11.63 -1.21 4.24
C SER A 95 11.64 -0.86 5.74
N MET A 96 11.84 -1.86 6.62
CA MET A 96 11.95 -1.67 8.07
C MET A 96 13.12 -0.75 8.41
N ARG A 97 14.31 -0.99 7.86
CA ARG A 97 15.50 -0.14 8.14
C ARG A 97 15.27 1.31 7.76
N ASP A 98 14.62 1.55 6.63
CA ASP A 98 14.32 2.91 6.18
C ASP A 98 13.30 3.56 7.12
N LEU A 99 12.19 2.89 7.43
CA LEU A 99 11.14 3.43 8.30
C LEU A 99 11.58 3.60 9.77
N GLU A 100 12.36 2.65 10.28
CA GLU A 100 12.95 2.74 11.62
C GLU A 100 13.91 3.92 11.65
N ARG A 101 14.80 4.08 10.67
CA ARG A 101 15.74 5.21 10.59
C ARG A 101 15.01 6.55 10.55
N THR A 102 13.99 6.71 9.72
CA THR A 102 13.35 8.01 9.52
C THR A 102 12.31 8.36 10.60
N TRP A 103 11.66 7.36 11.19
CA TRP A 103 10.51 7.58 12.08
C TRP A 103 10.48 6.66 13.30
N ASN A 104 10.35 5.34 13.11
CA ASN A 104 9.88 4.48 14.21
C ASN A 104 10.91 4.26 15.33
N HIS A 105 12.21 4.50 15.10
CA HIS A 105 13.21 4.41 16.18
C HIS A 105 12.94 5.40 17.32
N LYS A 106 12.21 6.49 17.03
CA LYS A 106 11.75 7.53 17.96
C LYS A 106 10.50 7.09 18.72
N PHE A 107 9.50 6.58 18.02
CA PHE A 107 8.14 6.36 18.56
C PHE A 107 7.88 4.92 19.04
N ASN A 108 8.62 3.95 18.51
CA ASN A 108 8.59 2.53 18.88
C ASN A 108 7.17 1.92 18.84
N TYR A 109 6.40 2.23 17.79
CA TYR A 109 5.14 1.55 17.53
C TYR A 109 5.39 0.10 17.10
N PRO A 110 4.51 -0.84 17.50
CA PRO A 110 4.68 -2.25 17.20
C PRO A 110 4.56 -2.54 15.71
N TRP A 111 5.26 -3.58 15.26
CA TRP A 111 5.07 -4.19 13.94
C TRP A 111 4.15 -5.40 14.06
N THR A 112 3.21 -5.55 13.13
CA THR A 112 2.34 -6.72 13.04
C THR A 112 2.41 -7.27 11.62
N PHE A 113 3.04 -8.43 11.48
CA PHE A 113 3.20 -9.13 10.21
C PHE A 113 2.08 -10.15 10.01
N PHE A 114 1.54 -10.21 8.80
CA PHE A 114 0.52 -11.17 8.38
C PHE A 114 1.04 -12.02 7.23
N ASN A 115 0.65 -13.29 7.20
CA ASN A 115 0.94 -14.20 6.09
C ASN A 115 -0.12 -15.32 6.05
N ASP A 116 -0.40 -15.89 4.88
CA ASP A 116 -1.32 -17.03 4.74
C ASP A 116 -0.68 -18.35 5.21
N VAL A 117 0.64 -18.38 5.36
CA VAL A 117 1.41 -19.49 5.94
C VAL A 117 2.19 -19.06 7.19
N PRO A 118 2.61 -20.00 8.06
CA PRO A 118 3.44 -19.66 9.22
C PRO A 118 4.77 -18.98 8.82
N PHE A 119 5.15 -17.94 9.58
CA PHE A 119 6.47 -17.32 9.46
C PHE A 119 7.57 -18.24 9.96
N THR A 120 8.70 -18.27 9.25
CA THR A 120 9.89 -19.03 9.67
C THR A 120 10.56 -18.37 10.87
N GLU A 121 11.32 -19.15 11.64
CA GLU A 121 12.11 -18.61 12.76
C GLU A 121 13.18 -17.62 12.29
N GLU A 122 13.70 -17.79 11.07
CA GLU A 122 14.60 -16.81 10.45
C GLU A 122 13.90 -15.47 10.23
N PHE A 123 12.67 -15.49 9.68
CA PHE A 123 11.88 -14.29 9.46
C PHE A 123 11.66 -13.54 10.77
N LYS A 124 11.22 -14.24 11.82
CA LYS A 124 10.97 -13.65 13.14
C LYS A 124 12.24 -13.06 13.74
N ARG A 125 13.33 -13.83 13.78
CA ARG A 125 14.59 -13.38 14.36
C ARG A 125 15.15 -12.16 13.65
N LEU A 126 15.11 -12.12 12.32
CA LEU A 126 15.68 -11.02 11.55
C LEU A 126 14.82 -9.75 11.63
N THR A 127 13.50 -9.86 11.53
CA THR A 127 12.61 -8.69 11.65
C THR A 127 12.65 -8.08 13.05
N GLN A 128 12.63 -8.88 14.12
CA GLN A 128 12.77 -8.38 15.49
C GLN A 128 14.12 -7.68 15.73
N ALA A 129 15.19 -8.06 15.02
CA ALA A 129 16.50 -7.44 15.16
C ALA A 129 16.58 -6.03 14.53
N GLU A 130 15.66 -5.66 13.63
CA GLU A 130 15.64 -4.33 12.99
C GLU A 130 14.94 -3.26 13.85
N THR A 131 14.22 -3.65 14.91
CA THR A 131 13.42 -2.72 15.72
C THR A 131 13.54 -3.00 17.23
N LYS A 132 13.39 -1.94 18.03
CA LYS A 132 13.26 -2.04 19.49
C LYS A 132 11.82 -2.31 19.93
N ALA A 133 10.87 -2.10 19.02
CA ALA A 133 9.45 -2.27 19.30
C ALA A 133 9.07 -3.76 19.35
N GLN A 134 7.88 -4.02 19.90
CA GLN A 134 7.27 -5.34 19.85
C GLN A 134 6.96 -5.72 18.38
N VAL A 135 7.22 -6.98 18.04
CA VAL A 135 6.82 -7.54 16.74
C VAL A 135 5.85 -8.71 16.95
N ASN A 136 4.70 -8.65 16.28
CA ASN A 136 3.68 -9.68 16.26
C ASN A 136 3.71 -10.42 14.91
N TYR A 137 3.50 -11.74 14.94
CA TYR A 137 3.55 -12.60 13.77
C TYR A 137 2.26 -13.40 13.69
N GLU A 138 1.39 -13.01 12.77
CA GLU A 138 0.02 -13.47 12.67
C GLU A 138 -0.19 -14.29 11.39
N ILE A 139 -1.01 -15.32 11.49
CA ILE A 139 -1.39 -16.16 10.36
C ILE A 139 -2.81 -15.82 9.98
N VAL A 140 -3.04 -15.48 8.71
CA VAL A 140 -4.37 -15.19 8.19
C VAL A 140 -5.23 -16.47 8.29
N PRO A 141 -6.39 -16.42 8.98
CA PRO A 141 -7.30 -17.55 9.03
C PRO A 141 -7.76 -17.95 7.63
N LYS A 142 -7.94 -19.25 7.38
CA LYS A 142 -8.31 -19.77 6.06
C LYS A 142 -9.61 -19.16 5.54
N GLU A 143 -10.59 -18.98 6.40
CA GLU A 143 -11.87 -18.33 6.09
C GLU A 143 -11.72 -16.89 5.57
N HIS A 144 -10.62 -16.21 5.90
CA HIS A 144 -10.31 -14.86 5.44
C HIS A 144 -9.39 -14.84 4.20
N TRP A 145 -8.82 -15.98 3.80
CA TRP A 145 -7.90 -16.05 2.65
C TRP A 145 -8.43 -16.89 1.50
N ASP A 146 -9.07 -18.02 1.80
CA ASP A 146 -9.56 -18.97 0.82
C ASP A 146 -10.63 -18.34 -0.08
N VAL A 147 -10.71 -18.88 -1.30
CA VAL A 147 -11.70 -18.47 -2.29
C VAL A 147 -13.11 -18.80 -1.76
N PRO A 148 -14.05 -17.82 -1.72
CA PRO A 148 -15.40 -18.07 -1.25
C PRO A 148 -16.16 -19.11 -2.09
N SER A 149 -17.06 -19.85 -1.45
CA SER A 149 -17.80 -20.95 -2.08
C SER A 149 -18.69 -20.56 -3.28
N TRP A 150 -19.06 -19.29 -3.41
CA TRP A 150 -19.85 -18.79 -4.55
C TRP A 150 -19.00 -18.42 -5.76
N ILE A 151 -17.67 -18.48 -5.65
CA ILE A 151 -16.76 -18.25 -6.76
C ILE A 151 -16.58 -19.56 -7.54
N ASN A 152 -16.85 -19.50 -8.84
CA ASN A 152 -16.63 -20.61 -9.75
C ASN A 152 -15.20 -20.52 -10.32
N MET A 153 -14.39 -21.53 -10.04
CA MET A 153 -12.98 -21.56 -10.45
C MET A 153 -12.77 -21.75 -11.97
N ASP A 154 -13.75 -22.33 -12.68
CA ASP A 154 -13.71 -22.40 -14.14
C ASP A 154 -13.93 -21.01 -14.74
N LEU A 155 -14.91 -20.25 -14.21
CA LEU A 155 -15.14 -18.85 -14.61
C LEU A 155 -13.92 -17.97 -14.30
N PHE A 156 -13.29 -18.14 -13.14
CA PHE A 156 -12.03 -17.47 -12.81
C PHE A 156 -10.94 -17.76 -13.85
N THR A 157 -10.79 -19.03 -14.24
CA THR A 157 -9.74 -19.43 -15.19
C THR A 157 -9.97 -18.81 -16.56
N GLU A 158 -11.22 -18.82 -17.05
CA GLU A 158 -11.57 -18.22 -18.33
C GLU A 158 -11.46 -16.69 -18.33
N SER A 159 -11.88 -16.03 -17.25
CA SER A 159 -11.75 -14.58 -17.15
C SER A 159 -10.28 -14.15 -17.02
N ALA A 160 -9.46 -14.90 -16.28
CA ALA A 160 -8.02 -14.68 -16.19
C ALA A 160 -7.33 -14.81 -17.56
N ASN A 161 -7.76 -15.74 -18.42
CA ASN A 161 -7.25 -15.84 -19.80
C ASN A 161 -7.52 -14.55 -20.58
N VAL A 162 -8.75 -14.03 -20.53
CA VAL A 162 -9.13 -12.78 -21.21
C VAL A 162 -8.33 -11.59 -20.68
N LEU A 163 -8.17 -11.47 -19.36
CA LEU A 163 -7.38 -10.40 -18.75
C LEU A 163 -5.90 -10.47 -19.14
N LYS A 164 -5.33 -11.68 -19.27
CA LYS A 164 -3.96 -11.85 -19.75
C LYS A 164 -3.80 -11.42 -21.20
N GLU A 165 -4.77 -11.72 -22.07
CA GLU A 165 -4.77 -11.24 -23.46
C GLU A 165 -4.83 -9.72 -23.54
N GLN A 166 -5.40 -9.06 -22.53
CA GLN A 166 -5.43 -7.61 -22.35
C GLN A 166 -4.20 -7.06 -21.61
N GLU A 167 -3.17 -7.88 -21.40
CA GLU A 167 -1.90 -7.53 -20.73
C GLU A 167 -2.07 -7.08 -19.26
N VAL A 168 -3.15 -7.49 -18.59
CA VAL A 168 -3.37 -7.21 -17.17
C VAL A 168 -2.38 -8.03 -16.33
N GLN A 169 -1.58 -7.33 -15.53
CA GLN A 169 -0.58 -7.96 -14.67
C GLN A 169 -1.24 -8.83 -13.58
N TYR A 170 -0.58 -9.95 -13.27
CA TYR A 170 -1.00 -10.90 -12.23
C TYR A 170 -2.36 -11.59 -12.43
N ALA A 171 -2.97 -11.49 -13.62
CA ALA A 171 -4.31 -12.04 -13.91
C ALA A 171 -4.50 -13.53 -13.58
N HIS A 172 -3.46 -14.36 -13.71
CA HIS A 172 -3.53 -15.80 -13.35
C HIS A 172 -3.09 -16.12 -11.92
N MET A 173 -2.59 -15.14 -11.18
CA MET A 173 -2.00 -15.38 -9.87
C MET A 173 -3.10 -15.34 -8.81
N LEU A 174 -3.73 -16.49 -8.52
CA LEU A 174 -4.82 -16.58 -7.54
C LEU A 174 -4.48 -15.91 -6.20
N SER A 175 -3.26 -16.11 -5.70
CA SER A 175 -2.79 -15.49 -4.45
C SER A 175 -2.79 -13.95 -4.49
N TYR A 176 -2.64 -13.35 -5.68
CA TYR A 176 -2.75 -11.90 -5.86
C TYR A 176 -4.20 -11.43 -5.72
N HIS A 177 -5.16 -12.17 -6.29
CA HIS A 177 -6.59 -11.88 -6.12
C HIS A 177 -7.02 -12.05 -4.65
N GLN A 178 -6.52 -13.08 -3.97
CA GLN A 178 -6.74 -13.29 -2.54
C GLN A 178 -6.14 -12.15 -1.70
N MET A 179 -4.93 -11.68 -2.04
CA MET A 179 -4.30 -10.52 -1.41
C MET A 179 -5.16 -9.25 -1.57
N CYS A 180 -5.61 -8.95 -2.80
CA CYS A 180 -6.46 -7.79 -3.06
C CYS A 180 -7.76 -7.86 -2.26
N ARG A 181 -8.42 -9.03 -2.23
CA ARG A 181 -9.63 -9.26 -1.43
C ARG A 181 -9.37 -9.09 0.07
N TRP A 182 -8.26 -9.64 0.58
CA TRP A 182 -7.93 -9.59 2.00
C TRP A 182 -7.67 -8.17 2.48
N ASN A 183 -6.86 -7.41 1.73
CA ASN A 183 -6.62 -6.00 1.99
C ASN A 183 -7.91 -5.19 1.84
N SER A 184 -8.78 -5.53 0.89
CA SER A 184 -10.06 -4.83 0.70
C SER A 184 -11.05 -5.01 1.84
N GLY A 185 -11.04 -6.10 2.61
CA GLY A 185 -12.18 -6.34 3.51
C GLY A 185 -11.99 -7.25 4.70
N LEU A 186 -10.79 -7.80 4.92
CA LEU A 186 -10.62 -8.90 5.86
C LEU A 186 -9.49 -8.67 6.86
N PHE A 187 -8.49 -7.84 6.53
CA PHE A 187 -7.39 -7.55 7.45
C PHE A 187 -7.89 -6.95 8.77
N TYR A 188 -8.82 -5.99 8.72
CA TYR A 188 -9.33 -5.30 9.90
C TYR A 188 -10.24 -6.16 10.80
N HIS A 189 -10.66 -7.33 10.30
CA HIS A 189 -11.37 -8.39 11.06
C HIS A 189 -10.42 -9.35 11.77
N HIS A 190 -9.12 -9.31 11.48
CA HIS A 190 -8.16 -10.22 12.10
C HIS A 190 -8.15 -10.04 13.63
N PRO A 191 -8.22 -11.13 14.43
CA PRO A 191 -8.28 -11.04 15.89
C PRO A 191 -7.17 -10.19 16.53
N ALA A 192 -5.95 -10.29 16.00
CA ALA A 192 -4.80 -9.49 16.42
C ALA A 192 -5.01 -7.97 16.29
N LEU A 193 -5.87 -7.51 15.37
CA LEU A 193 -6.14 -6.09 15.15
C LEU A 193 -7.41 -5.61 15.86
N LYS A 194 -8.13 -6.47 16.58
CA LYS A 194 -9.43 -6.16 17.22
C LYS A 194 -9.41 -4.86 18.05
N HIS A 195 -8.30 -4.59 18.73
CA HIS A 195 -8.13 -3.42 19.60
C HIS A 195 -7.26 -2.31 18.99
N THR A 196 -6.82 -2.48 17.74
CA THR A 196 -6.04 -1.51 16.98
C THR A 196 -6.99 -0.46 16.39
N GLN A 197 -6.68 0.82 16.64
CA GLN A 197 -7.42 1.96 16.08
C GLN A 197 -6.80 2.41 14.76
N TYR A 198 -5.48 2.61 14.69
CA TYR A 198 -4.81 3.03 13.46
C TYR A 198 -3.82 1.96 12.96
N TYR A 199 -3.60 1.92 11.66
CA TYR A 199 -2.46 1.19 11.10
C TYR A 199 -1.73 2.03 10.08
N TRP A 200 -0.46 1.69 9.88
CA TRP A 200 0.33 2.13 8.76
C TRP A 200 0.76 0.89 7.98
N ARG A 201 0.21 0.71 6.77
CA ARG A 201 0.61 -0.37 5.87
C ARG A 201 1.97 -0.11 5.27
N VAL A 202 2.82 -1.13 5.32
CA VAL A 202 4.18 -1.11 4.78
C VAL A 202 4.40 -2.36 3.94
N GLU A 203 4.75 -2.17 2.67
CA GLU A 203 5.11 -3.26 1.75
C GLU A 203 6.62 -3.53 1.73
N PRO A 204 7.08 -4.73 1.32
CA PRO A 204 8.49 -4.99 1.07
C PRO A 204 9.01 -4.16 -0.11
N LYS A 205 10.29 -3.78 -0.07
CA LYS A 205 11.01 -3.04 -1.13
C LYS A 205 10.47 -1.62 -1.38
N VAL A 206 10.08 -0.91 -0.33
CA VAL A 206 9.74 0.52 -0.38
C VAL A 206 10.79 1.35 0.34
N HIS A 207 10.92 2.62 -0.03
CA HIS A 207 11.91 3.53 0.55
C HIS A 207 11.26 4.69 1.27
N PHE A 208 11.85 5.07 2.41
CA PHE A 208 11.50 6.26 3.19
C PHE A 208 12.70 7.21 3.23
N PHE A 209 12.53 8.41 2.69
CA PHE A 209 13.63 9.33 2.42
C PHE A 209 13.79 10.45 3.45
N CYS A 210 12.70 10.84 4.09
CA CYS A 210 12.64 12.03 4.94
C CYS A 210 12.47 11.62 6.40
N ASP A 211 13.25 12.24 7.29
CA ASP A 211 13.02 12.13 8.72
C ASP A 211 11.68 12.80 9.10
N VAL A 212 10.88 12.12 9.91
CA VAL A 212 9.57 12.62 10.38
C VAL A 212 9.61 12.71 11.89
N ASP A 213 9.56 13.91 12.45
CA ASP A 213 9.87 14.16 13.87
C ASP A 213 8.63 14.27 14.77
N TYR A 214 7.46 13.86 14.29
CA TYR A 214 6.23 13.81 15.07
C TYR A 214 5.54 12.45 14.98
N ASP A 215 4.70 12.14 15.97
CA ASP A 215 3.88 10.93 15.96
C ASP A 215 2.73 11.07 14.95
N VAL A 216 2.85 10.40 13.81
CA VAL A 216 1.86 10.46 12.72
C VAL A 216 0.52 9.84 13.15
N PHE A 217 0.51 8.82 14.00
CA PHE A 217 -0.74 8.21 14.48
C PHE A 217 -1.49 9.16 15.40
N ARG A 218 -0.75 9.83 16.31
CA ARG A 218 -1.33 10.90 17.13
C ARG A 218 -1.80 12.08 16.29
N TYR A 219 -1.08 12.46 15.24
CA TYR A 219 -1.54 13.51 14.33
C TYR A 219 -2.89 13.14 13.70
N MET A 220 -3.04 11.92 13.19
CA MET A 220 -4.30 11.43 12.64
C MET A 220 -5.43 11.50 13.67
N ALA A 221 -5.18 11.03 14.89
CA ALA A 221 -6.16 11.05 15.98
C ALA A 221 -6.54 12.47 16.44
N ASP A 222 -5.55 13.30 16.73
CA ASP A 222 -5.73 14.66 17.28
C ASP A 222 -6.42 15.59 16.25
N HIS A 223 -6.27 15.30 14.94
CA HIS A 223 -6.89 16.07 13.85
C HIS A 223 -8.08 15.36 13.17
N ASN A 224 -8.59 14.30 13.78
CA ASN A 224 -9.74 13.54 13.30
C ASN A 224 -9.62 13.14 11.82
N LYS A 225 -8.45 12.63 11.43
CA LYS A 225 -8.17 12.13 10.08
C LYS A 225 -8.48 10.64 10.01
N THR A 226 -9.05 10.25 8.88
CA THR A 226 -9.44 8.87 8.60
C THR A 226 -8.39 8.15 7.78
N TYR A 227 -7.78 8.82 6.80
CA TYR A 227 -6.88 8.19 5.84
C TYR A 227 -5.77 9.13 5.39
N GLY A 228 -4.56 8.60 5.24
CA GLY A 228 -3.36 9.29 4.80
C GLY A 228 -2.72 8.55 3.62
N PHE A 229 -2.36 9.29 2.56
CA PHE A 229 -1.71 8.74 1.36
C PHE A 229 -0.51 9.60 0.93
N THR A 230 0.35 9.05 0.09
CA THR A 230 1.50 9.79 -0.48
C THR A 230 1.44 9.90 -2.00
N ILE A 231 0.85 8.91 -2.69
CA ILE A 231 0.81 8.82 -4.15
C ILE A 231 -0.63 8.55 -4.62
N ASN A 232 -1.06 9.24 -5.68
CA ASN A 232 -2.35 9.06 -6.35
C ASN A 232 -2.12 8.73 -7.83
N LEU A 233 -2.67 7.61 -8.31
CA LEU A 233 -2.40 7.06 -9.64
C LEU A 233 -3.68 6.71 -10.39
N TYR A 234 -3.59 6.61 -11.71
CA TYR A 234 -4.61 5.96 -12.53
C TYR A 234 -4.32 4.45 -12.62
N ASP A 235 -5.35 3.60 -12.48
CA ASP A 235 -5.25 2.15 -12.66
C ASP A 235 -5.37 1.72 -14.15
N SER A 236 -5.17 0.43 -14.43
CA SER A 236 -5.59 -0.21 -15.68
C SER A 236 -7.12 -0.42 -15.66
N PRO A 237 -7.89 0.27 -16.52
CA PRO A 237 -9.35 0.14 -16.54
C PRO A 237 -9.81 -1.29 -16.90
N GLU A 238 -9.00 -2.06 -17.63
CA GLU A 238 -9.26 -3.46 -17.97
C GLU A 238 -9.40 -4.34 -16.71
N SER A 239 -8.70 -3.99 -15.63
CA SER A 239 -8.75 -4.75 -14.37
C SER A 239 -9.99 -4.51 -13.51
N ILE A 240 -10.77 -3.46 -13.81
CA ILE A 240 -11.85 -2.92 -12.94
C ILE A 240 -13.07 -2.46 -13.76
N ALA A 241 -13.32 -3.10 -14.89
CA ALA A 241 -14.37 -2.70 -15.83
C ALA A 241 -15.76 -2.63 -15.18
N THR A 242 -16.09 -3.58 -14.30
CA THR A 242 -17.40 -3.61 -13.62
C THR A 242 -17.40 -3.08 -12.19
N LEU A 243 -16.24 -2.68 -11.64
CA LEU A 243 -16.15 -2.16 -10.27
C LEU A 243 -17.06 -0.95 -10.03
N TRP A 244 -17.03 0.02 -10.93
CA TRP A 244 -17.89 1.21 -10.82
C TRP A 244 -19.37 0.91 -11.09
N PRO A 245 -19.75 0.14 -12.13
CA PRO A 245 -21.11 -0.36 -12.26
C PRO A 245 -21.67 -1.04 -11.00
N GLU A 246 -20.91 -1.91 -10.33
CA GLU A 246 -21.35 -2.55 -9.08
C GLU A 246 -21.42 -1.54 -7.93
N THR A 247 -20.49 -0.59 -7.85
CA THR A 247 -20.56 0.53 -6.90
C THR A 247 -21.86 1.32 -7.08
N MET A 248 -22.23 1.66 -8.31
CA MET A 248 -23.47 2.38 -8.59
C MET A 248 -24.72 1.54 -8.27
N ARG A 249 -24.67 0.21 -8.46
CA ARG A 249 -25.76 -0.69 -8.03
C ARG A 249 -25.88 -0.73 -6.51
N PHE A 250 -24.77 -0.76 -5.78
CA PHE A 250 -24.77 -0.67 -4.32
C PHE A 250 -25.42 0.63 -3.83
N LEU A 251 -24.99 1.77 -4.39
CA LEU A 251 -25.54 3.09 -4.07
C LEU A 251 -27.04 3.18 -4.36
N ALA A 252 -27.48 2.70 -5.54
CA ALA A 252 -28.90 2.67 -5.89
C ALA A 252 -29.70 1.74 -4.94
N GLY A 253 -29.16 0.56 -4.62
CA GLY A 253 -29.81 -0.42 -3.74
C GLY A 253 -29.90 0.02 -2.27
N ASN A 254 -29.02 0.91 -1.82
CA ASN A 254 -29.04 1.45 -0.46
C ASN A 254 -29.70 2.84 -0.35
N GLY A 255 -30.19 3.40 -1.48
CA GLY A 255 -30.82 4.72 -1.53
C GLY A 255 -29.86 5.87 -1.26
N ASN A 256 -28.56 5.71 -1.57
CA ASN A 256 -27.48 6.65 -1.27
C ASN A 256 -27.32 7.02 0.22
N LYS A 257 -27.87 6.21 1.13
CA LYS A 257 -27.94 6.52 2.58
C LYS A 257 -26.57 6.71 3.25
N HIS A 258 -25.52 6.17 2.63
CA HIS A 258 -24.14 6.18 3.14
C HIS A 258 -23.25 7.25 2.49
N MET A 259 -23.76 8.01 1.51
CA MET A 259 -22.94 9.02 0.84
C MET A 259 -22.63 10.18 1.78
N ALA A 260 -21.35 10.53 1.92
CA ALA A 260 -20.94 11.72 2.63
C ALA A 260 -21.38 12.99 1.86
N GLU A 261 -21.74 14.05 2.57
CA GLU A 261 -22.11 15.33 1.95
C GLU A 261 -20.90 15.94 1.21
N ASN A 262 -19.72 15.91 1.84
CA ASN A 262 -18.45 16.36 1.26
C ASN A 262 -17.64 15.19 0.69
N ASN A 263 -18.26 14.41 -0.20
CA ASN A 263 -17.60 13.29 -0.87
C ASN A 263 -16.70 13.75 -2.03
N ALA A 264 -15.85 12.85 -2.51
CA ALA A 264 -14.92 13.08 -3.62
C ALA A 264 -15.46 12.57 -4.98
N MET A 265 -16.77 12.60 -5.22
CA MET A 265 -17.39 12.10 -6.47
C MET A 265 -16.75 12.70 -7.73
N GLY A 266 -16.44 14.01 -7.71
CA GLY A 266 -15.80 14.68 -8.84
C GLY A 266 -14.42 14.10 -9.21
N TRP A 267 -13.66 13.61 -8.22
CA TRP A 267 -12.39 12.91 -8.44
C TRP A 267 -12.62 11.48 -8.94
N LEU A 268 -13.60 10.78 -8.35
CA LEU A 268 -13.98 9.43 -8.77
C LEU A 268 -14.50 9.38 -10.22
N THR A 269 -15.19 10.41 -10.69
CA THR A 269 -15.79 10.43 -12.04
C THR A 269 -15.07 11.37 -13.00
N ASP A 270 -13.86 11.85 -12.69
CA ASP A 270 -13.12 12.71 -13.62
C ASP A 270 -12.89 11.99 -14.95
N ASN A 271 -13.18 12.70 -16.03
CA ASN A 271 -12.97 12.27 -17.40
C ASN A 271 -12.18 13.30 -18.22
N LYS A 272 -11.70 14.38 -17.59
CA LYS A 272 -11.02 15.46 -18.32
C LYS A 272 -9.60 15.09 -18.70
N ARG A 273 -8.84 14.48 -17.79
CA ARG A 273 -7.41 14.17 -18.01
C ARG A 273 -7.17 12.90 -18.83
N ARG A 274 -7.98 11.86 -18.60
CA ARG A 274 -7.89 10.54 -19.26
C ARG A 274 -9.30 10.00 -19.60
N PRO A 275 -10.03 10.64 -20.53
CA PRO A 275 -11.41 10.27 -20.86
C PRO A 275 -11.55 8.82 -21.32
N ASP A 276 -10.54 8.29 -22.00
CA ASP A 276 -10.42 6.92 -22.46
C ASP A 276 -10.41 5.91 -21.31
N LYS A 277 -9.70 6.20 -20.21
CA LYS A 277 -9.73 5.37 -19.00
C LYS A 277 -11.11 5.41 -18.34
N ASN A 278 -11.68 6.61 -18.21
CA ASN A 278 -13.01 6.78 -17.63
C ASN A 278 -14.07 5.99 -18.40
N LEU A 279 -14.05 6.07 -19.72
CA LEU A 279 -14.99 5.34 -20.58
C LEU A 279 -14.84 3.82 -20.45
N LYS A 280 -13.60 3.30 -20.46
CA LYS A 280 -13.33 1.86 -20.32
C LYS A 280 -13.73 1.32 -18.94
N ALA A 281 -13.56 2.10 -17.88
CA ALA A 281 -14.01 1.78 -16.53
C ALA A 281 -15.47 2.22 -16.26
N ASN A 282 -16.24 2.45 -17.33
CA ASN A 282 -17.69 2.69 -17.30
C ASN A 282 -18.11 3.87 -16.38
N GLY A 283 -17.32 4.95 -16.36
CA GLY A 283 -17.63 6.19 -15.64
C GLY A 283 -16.70 6.49 -14.47
N TYR A 284 -15.83 5.54 -14.07
CA TYR A 284 -14.83 5.75 -13.03
C TYR A 284 -13.50 6.21 -13.60
N SER A 285 -12.90 7.26 -13.01
CA SER A 285 -11.65 7.86 -13.43
C SER A 285 -10.46 6.90 -13.39
N THR A 286 -10.57 5.79 -12.65
CA THR A 286 -9.49 4.86 -12.28
C THR A 286 -8.47 5.43 -11.30
N CYS A 287 -8.67 6.68 -10.85
CA CYS A 287 -7.80 7.33 -9.88
C CYS A 287 -7.94 6.66 -8.51
N HIS A 288 -6.81 6.35 -7.87
CA HIS A 288 -6.80 5.74 -6.56
C HIS A 288 -5.61 6.21 -5.73
N PHE A 289 -5.78 6.21 -4.41
CA PHE A 289 -4.67 6.26 -3.46
C PHE A 289 -3.87 4.97 -3.58
N TRP A 290 -2.56 5.07 -3.76
CA TRP A 290 -1.71 3.89 -3.95
C TRP A 290 -1.44 3.20 -2.61
N SER A 291 -2.31 2.24 -2.27
CA SER A 291 -2.44 1.62 -0.94
C SER A 291 -1.25 0.80 -0.44
N ASN A 292 -0.15 0.68 -1.21
CA ASN A 292 1.10 0.14 -0.66
C ASN A 292 1.64 0.99 0.50
N PHE A 293 1.27 2.28 0.51
CA PHE A 293 1.34 3.17 1.65
C PHE A 293 -0.09 3.60 2.01
N GLU A 294 -0.48 3.36 3.26
CA GLU A 294 -1.69 3.94 3.83
C GLU A 294 -1.54 4.06 5.35
N ILE A 295 -1.93 5.20 5.90
CA ILE A 295 -2.10 5.40 7.34
C ILE A 295 -3.59 5.63 7.56
N ALA A 296 -4.28 4.74 8.27
CA ALA A 296 -5.74 4.82 8.31
C ALA A 296 -6.37 4.37 9.63
N ASP A 297 -7.53 4.94 9.92
CA ASP A 297 -8.40 4.59 11.04
C ASP A 297 -9.22 3.33 10.69
N MET A 298 -9.02 2.27 11.47
CA MET A 298 -9.73 1.00 11.36
C MET A 298 -11.25 1.13 11.53
N SER A 299 -11.72 2.17 12.21
CA SER A 299 -13.15 2.39 12.44
C SER A 299 -13.91 2.69 11.15
N PHE A 300 -13.25 3.27 10.14
CA PHE A 300 -13.85 3.48 8.82
C PHE A 300 -14.13 2.14 8.14
N TRP A 301 -13.13 1.25 8.11
CA TRP A 301 -13.25 -0.08 7.49
C TRP A 301 -14.26 -0.97 8.22
N ARG A 302 -14.33 -0.86 9.55
CA ARG A 302 -15.33 -1.56 10.39
C ARG A 302 -16.71 -0.90 10.38
N GLY A 303 -16.82 0.27 9.74
CA GLY A 303 -18.05 1.04 9.67
C GLY A 303 -19.08 0.36 8.78
N GLN A 304 -20.36 0.52 9.13
CA GLN A 304 -21.46 -0.13 8.41
C GLN A 304 -21.45 0.14 6.89
N ALA A 305 -21.14 1.37 6.47
CA ALA A 305 -21.08 1.74 5.06
C ALA A 305 -20.03 0.92 4.30
N TYR A 306 -18.81 0.83 4.83
CA TYR A 306 -17.72 0.08 4.22
C TYR A 306 -17.98 -1.43 4.22
N GLU A 307 -18.44 -1.96 5.35
CA GLU A 307 -18.79 -3.39 5.48
C GLU A 307 -19.87 -3.80 4.49
N GLU A 308 -20.96 -3.03 4.37
CA GLU A 308 -22.04 -3.32 3.42
C GLU A 308 -21.52 -3.25 1.97
N TYR A 309 -20.62 -2.30 1.68
CA TYR A 309 -20.02 -2.12 0.36
C TYR A 309 -19.05 -3.25 -0.01
N PHE A 310 -18.09 -3.59 0.86
CA PHE A 310 -17.18 -4.72 0.64
C PHE A 310 -17.96 -6.02 0.45
N ASN A 311 -18.94 -6.30 1.30
CA ASN A 311 -19.77 -7.51 1.17
C ASN A 311 -20.59 -7.54 -0.13
N HIS A 312 -20.98 -6.37 -0.66
CA HIS A 312 -21.60 -6.29 -1.98
C HIS A 312 -20.61 -6.66 -3.09
N LEU A 313 -19.41 -6.09 -3.06
CA LEU A 313 -18.35 -6.38 -4.04
C LEU A 313 -17.89 -7.85 -3.98
N ASP A 314 -17.73 -8.41 -2.77
CA ASP A 314 -17.29 -9.79 -2.57
C ASP A 314 -18.29 -10.80 -3.16
N ARG A 315 -19.59 -10.49 -3.06
CA ARG A 315 -20.67 -11.27 -3.70
C ARG A 315 -20.75 -11.06 -5.22
N ALA A 316 -20.37 -9.89 -5.72
CA ALA A 316 -20.28 -9.64 -7.16
C ALA A 316 -19.15 -10.47 -7.81
N GLY A 317 -18.12 -10.83 -7.04
CA GLY A 317 -17.06 -11.75 -7.44
C GLY A 317 -15.95 -11.13 -8.29
N GLY A 318 -15.98 -9.82 -8.53
CA GLY A 318 -14.99 -9.12 -9.37
C GLY A 318 -13.55 -9.12 -8.81
N PHE A 319 -13.36 -9.44 -7.52
CA PHE A 319 -12.03 -9.76 -7.01
C PHE A 319 -11.38 -10.95 -7.71
N PHE A 320 -12.18 -11.90 -8.23
CA PHE A 320 -11.70 -13.10 -8.93
C PHE A 320 -12.00 -13.07 -10.42
N TYR A 321 -13.23 -12.69 -10.80
CA TYR A 321 -13.61 -12.67 -12.22
C TYR A 321 -13.01 -11.48 -12.99
N GLU A 322 -12.71 -10.38 -12.29
CA GLU A 322 -11.84 -9.32 -12.78
C GLU A 322 -10.56 -9.32 -11.93
N ARG A 323 -9.84 -8.19 -11.85
CA ARG A 323 -8.67 -8.05 -10.97
C ARG A 323 -8.80 -6.76 -10.15
N TRP A 324 -9.89 -6.66 -9.38
CA TRP A 324 -10.13 -5.53 -8.49
C TRP A 324 -9.06 -5.46 -7.41
N GLY A 325 -8.21 -4.43 -7.49
CA GLY A 325 -7.23 -4.14 -6.45
C GLY A 325 -7.88 -3.53 -5.21
N ASP A 326 -7.23 -3.68 -4.06
CA ASP A 326 -7.64 -2.99 -2.83
C ASP A 326 -7.53 -1.47 -2.95
N ALA A 327 -6.52 -0.97 -3.67
CA ALA A 327 -6.33 0.47 -3.90
C ALA A 327 -7.58 1.17 -4.48
N PRO A 328 -8.15 0.75 -5.64
CA PRO A 328 -9.38 1.37 -6.15
C PRO A 328 -10.60 1.09 -5.25
N VAL A 329 -10.69 -0.05 -4.57
CA VAL A 329 -11.82 -0.35 -3.67
C VAL A 329 -11.81 0.60 -2.45
N HIS A 330 -10.65 0.75 -1.78
CA HIS A 330 -10.44 1.69 -0.68
C HIS A 330 -10.74 3.12 -1.13
N SER A 331 -10.20 3.49 -2.29
CA SER A 331 -10.34 4.84 -2.85
C SER A 331 -11.78 5.23 -3.18
N ILE A 332 -12.55 4.32 -3.80
CA ILE A 332 -13.96 4.52 -4.06
C ILE A 332 -14.73 4.67 -2.74
N ALA A 333 -14.49 3.79 -1.78
CA ALA A 333 -15.18 3.85 -0.51
C ALA A 333 -14.90 5.14 0.27
N LEU A 334 -13.62 5.53 0.38
CA LEU A 334 -13.23 6.81 1.01
C LEU A 334 -13.83 7.99 0.25
N GLY A 335 -13.78 7.96 -1.09
CA GLY A 335 -14.32 9.00 -1.93
C GLY A 335 -15.84 9.11 -1.94
N LEU A 336 -16.57 8.10 -1.45
CA LEU A 336 -18.03 8.10 -1.37
C LEU A 336 -18.57 8.27 0.06
N PHE A 337 -17.95 7.61 1.03
CA PHE A 337 -18.52 7.41 2.37
C PHE A 337 -17.82 8.22 3.47
N GLU A 338 -16.68 8.84 3.19
CA GLU A 338 -15.98 9.71 4.15
C GLU A 338 -16.01 11.18 3.70
N ASP A 339 -15.93 12.08 4.68
CA ASP A 339 -15.67 13.50 4.42
C ASP A 339 -14.25 13.68 3.85
N ALA A 340 -14.16 14.24 2.65
CA ALA A 340 -12.89 14.49 1.97
C ALA A 340 -11.87 15.28 2.81
N ASN A 341 -12.31 16.11 3.77
CA ASN A 341 -11.43 16.86 4.67
C ASN A 341 -10.69 15.98 5.70
N LYS A 342 -11.16 14.75 5.92
CA LYS A 342 -10.51 13.77 6.80
C LYS A 342 -9.48 12.90 6.06
N ILE A 343 -9.34 13.08 4.76
CA ILE A 343 -8.31 12.44 3.95
C ILE A 343 -7.12 13.41 3.86
N HIS A 344 -5.93 12.94 4.20
CA HIS A 344 -4.70 13.73 4.25
C HIS A 344 -3.71 13.24 3.20
N CYS A 345 -3.06 14.19 2.52
CA CYS A 345 -1.97 13.96 1.58
C CYS A 345 -0.68 14.48 2.20
#